data_AF-A0A210Q928-F1
#
_entry.id   AF-A0A210Q928-F1
#
_cell.length_a   1.000
_cell.length_b   1.000
_cell.length_c   1.000
_cell.angle_alpha   90.00
_cell.angle_beta   90.00
_cell.angle_gamma   90.00
#
_symmetry.space_group_name_H-M   'P 1'
#
loop_
_entity.id
_entity.type
_entity.pdbx_description
1 polymer ?
#
loop_
_entity_poly.entity_id
_entity_poly.type
_entity_poly.pdbx_seq_one_letter_code
_entity_poly.pdbx_strand_id
1 'polypeptide(L)'
;MFSGTFAILIKGTMEVGGVANTWSIVKEKGRSNLIDFNPDPTIRQSFWRLFVWGLIYGFKLQFTQASFQRIKATPTVAKAKQMYFIACFLFLLISGLAVLDGAVMFAYYHTKGCDPLLAKQVNNQNQLMAKMVRDIFQDIPCLPGLFLASLFSAALSTMSSVLSAMSAMFWEDIVKPHMKPMSERKAMRITQLSVFIFGGLTIIVTFAISGIDGPISRICDITGACIIGALYGMMLLGWFVPRANSLGALVGGMVSFLFVGWISFGKLVSSGVRVDAKLEPASTDNCPVFNVTGMTNATLMEYTYSEATWNSSSTIAGATQTDIVSEPQGLDILYSLSYKWLMPIGFSLVFIVGSIISRFQAREPVDPSLIIPVCDYLCCCIPERIRRKIRCGVEYPGTDKKMVEDEAESMKELVSAQKNVPTI
;
A
#
# COMPACT_ATOMS: atom_id res chain seq x y z
N MET A 1 0.94 18.45 3.33
CA MET A 1 0.28 17.22 3.85
C MET A 1 0.16 17.25 5.37
N PHE A 2 1.25 17.16 6.13
CA PHE A 2 1.20 17.16 7.61
C PHE A 2 0.33 18.28 8.19
N SER A 3 0.60 19.53 7.82
CA SER A 3 -0.19 20.69 8.25
C SER A 3 -1.67 20.59 7.86
N GLY A 4 -1.96 20.08 6.66
CA GLY A 4 -3.33 19.88 6.17
C GLY A 4 -4.08 18.82 6.98
N THR A 5 -3.46 17.65 7.20
CA THR A 5 -3.99 16.58 8.06
C THR A 5 -4.25 17.09 9.48
N PHE A 6 -3.31 17.83 10.08
CA PHE A 6 -3.54 18.44 11.40
C PHE A 6 -4.69 19.45 11.40
N ALA A 7 -4.80 20.30 10.38
CA ALA A 7 -5.88 21.28 10.28
C ALA A 7 -7.26 20.59 10.18
N ILE A 8 -7.35 19.50 9.41
CA ILE A 8 -8.56 18.67 9.28
C ILE A 8 -8.91 18.05 10.63
N LEU A 9 -7.94 17.46 11.31
CA LEU A 9 -8.13 16.85 12.62
C LEU A 9 -8.64 17.87 13.65
N ILE A 10 -8.05 19.06 13.70
CA ILE A 10 -8.42 20.12 14.65
C ILE A 10 -9.82 20.65 14.32
N LYS A 11 -10.07 21.11 13.09
CA LYS A 11 -11.36 21.70 12.73
C LYS A 11 -12.49 20.66 12.77
N GLY A 12 -12.24 19.44 12.30
CA GLY A 12 -13.21 18.34 12.34
C GLY A 12 -13.58 17.96 13.77
N THR A 13 -12.61 17.85 14.69
CA THR A 13 -12.92 17.58 16.11
C THR A 13 -13.66 18.73 16.77
N MET A 14 -13.39 20.00 16.42
CA MET A 14 -14.14 21.15 16.91
C MET A 14 -15.61 21.10 16.46
N GLU A 15 -15.88 20.78 15.20
CA GLU A 15 -17.26 20.65 14.66
C GLU A 15 -18.05 19.51 15.30
N VAL A 16 -17.37 18.46 15.77
CA VAL A 16 -17.98 17.34 16.50
C VAL A 16 -18.29 17.71 17.97
N GLY A 17 -17.75 18.81 18.50
CA GLY A 17 -17.88 19.17 19.91
C GLY A 17 -16.72 18.68 20.80
N GLY A 18 -15.56 18.42 20.20
CA GLY A 18 -14.31 18.10 20.88
C GLY A 18 -13.85 16.66 20.75
N VAL A 19 -12.63 16.40 21.24
CA VAL A 19 -11.98 15.08 21.15
C VAL A 19 -12.73 14.02 21.97
N ALA A 20 -13.24 14.39 23.15
CA ALA A 20 -13.99 13.47 24.01
C ALA A 20 -15.28 12.98 23.33
N ASN A 21 -16.05 13.89 22.72
CA ASN A 21 -17.27 13.54 22.01
C ASN A 21 -16.98 12.73 20.73
N THR A 22 -15.89 13.06 20.02
CA THR A 22 -15.45 12.27 18.88
C THR A 22 -15.18 10.82 19.28
N TRP A 23 -14.46 10.61 20.38
CA TRP A 23 -14.11 9.27 20.84
C TRP A 23 -15.31 8.49 21.40
N SER A 24 -16.25 9.15 22.09
CA SER A 24 -17.47 8.49 22.55
C SER A 24 -18.31 7.96 21.39
N ILE A 25 -18.54 8.77 20.35
CA ILE A 25 -19.30 8.37 19.15
C ILE A 25 -18.64 7.16 18.47
N VAL A 26 -17.32 7.21 18.28
CA VAL A 26 -16.56 6.11 17.66
C VAL A 26 -16.67 4.82 18.48
N LYS A 27 -16.63 4.93 19.82
CA LYS A 27 -16.75 3.79 20.73
C LYS A 27 -18.16 3.21 20.75
N GLU A 28 -19.18 4.05 20.87
CA GLU A 28 -20.60 3.66 20.89
C GLU A 28 -21.01 2.92 19.61
N LYS A 29 -20.50 3.37 18.46
CA LYS A 29 -20.75 2.72 17.16
C LYS A 29 -19.81 1.54 16.86
N GLY A 30 -19.09 1.03 17.86
CA GLY A 30 -18.25 -0.17 17.74
C GLY A 30 -17.01 -0.02 16.85
N ARG A 31 -16.65 1.22 16.47
CA ARG A 31 -15.50 1.53 15.59
C ARG A 31 -14.18 1.67 16.34
N SER A 32 -14.17 1.50 17.66
CA SER A 32 -12.98 1.53 18.50
C SER A 32 -12.29 0.17 18.66
N ASN A 33 -12.72 -0.88 17.95
CA ASN A 33 -12.08 -2.20 18.02
C ASN A 33 -10.73 -2.17 17.29
N LEU A 34 -9.70 -1.66 17.97
CA LEU A 34 -8.35 -1.51 17.43
C LEU A 34 -7.60 -2.84 17.30
N ILE A 35 -7.93 -3.83 18.13
CA ILE A 35 -7.23 -5.11 18.20
C ILE A 35 -8.25 -6.25 18.32
N ASP A 36 -8.57 -6.85 17.18
CA ASP A 36 -9.37 -8.07 17.11
C ASP A 36 -8.44 -9.29 16.97
N PHE A 37 -8.37 -10.14 17.98
CA PHE A 37 -7.54 -11.36 17.97
C PHE A 37 -8.18 -12.56 17.28
N ASN A 38 -9.33 -12.39 16.61
CA ASN A 38 -10.00 -13.49 15.93
C ASN A 38 -9.10 -14.12 14.82
N PRO A 39 -8.84 -15.45 14.89
CA PRO A 39 -7.97 -16.16 13.95
C PRO A 39 -8.66 -16.59 12.65
N ASP A 40 -9.97 -16.38 12.51
CA ASP A 40 -10.71 -16.59 11.24
C ASP A 40 -9.92 -15.94 10.08
N PRO A 41 -9.76 -16.53 8.89
CA PRO A 41 -9.06 -15.89 7.77
C PRO A 41 -9.94 -15.05 6.82
N THR A 42 -11.26 -15.00 7.04
CA THR A 42 -12.25 -14.27 6.21
C THR A 42 -12.46 -12.79 6.62
N ILE A 43 -12.59 -12.46 7.92
CA ILE A 43 -12.74 -11.07 8.42
C ILE A 43 -11.75 -10.06 7.82
N ARG A 44 -12.23 -8.89 7.40
CA ARG A 44 -11.39 -7.92 6.68
C ARG A 44 -10.07 -7.55 7.38
N GLN A 45 -10.10 -7.28 8.69
CA GLN A 45 -8.95 -6.80 9.47
C GLN A 45 -8.95 -7.42 10.87
N SER A 46 -8.01 -8.32 11.14
CA SER A 46 -7.73 -8.83 12.49
C SER A 46 -6.24 -8.70 12.81
N PHE A 47 -5.87 -8.80 14.08
CA PHE A 47 -4.49 -8.69 14.56
C PHE A 47 -3.55 -9.63 13.78
N TRP A 48 -3.90 -10.91 13.68
CA TRP A 48 -3.06 -11.92 13.00
C TRP A 48 -2.78 -11.57 11.55
N ARG A 49 -3.79 -11.09 10.84
CA ARG A 49 -3.69 -10.67 9.44
C ARG A 49 -2.81 -9.46 9.26
N LEU A 50 -3.05 -8.42 10.07
CA LEU A 50 -2.28 -7.19 10.00
C LEU A 50 -0.82 -7.41 10.43
N PHE A 51 -0.59 -8.28 11.40
CA PHE A 51 0.74 -8.66 11.86
C PHE A 51 1.51 -9.41 10.76
N VAL A 52 0.97 -10.51 10.22
CA VAL A 52 1.65 -11.30 9.18
C VAL A 52 1.83 -10.48 7.90
N TRP A 53 0.78 -9.77 7.46
CA TRP A 53 0.89 -8.86 6.32
C TRP A 53 1.93 -7.77 6.58
N GLY A 54 1.91 -7.15 7.76
CA GLY A 54 2.81 -6.07 8.15
C GLY A 54 4.28 -6.50 8.20
N LEU A 55 4.57 -7.71 8.68
CA LEU A 55 5.92 -8.27 8.67
C LEU A 55 6.46 -8.43 7.24
N ILE A 56 5.69 -9.07 6.35
CA ILE A 56 6.10 -9.28 4.96
C ILE A 56 6.15 -7.96 4.20
N TYR A 57 5.19 -7.06 4.44
CA TYR A 57 5.17 -5.72 3.87
C TYR A 57 6.34 -4.85 4.37
N GLY A 58 6.81 -5.06 5.60
CA GLY A 58 7.97 -4.35 6.13
C GLY A 58 9.24 -4.65 5.32
N PHE A 59 9.47 -5.92 4.98
CA PHE A 59 10.60 -6.33 4.13
C PHE A 59 10.52 -5.71 2.73
N LYS A 60 9.32 -5.58 2.17
CA LYS A 60 9.07 -4.91 0.87
C LYS A 60 9.78 -3.57 0.74
N LEU A 61 9.72 -2.74 1.79
CA LEU A 61 10.19 -1.36 1.76
C LEU A 61 11.69 -1.25 1.47
N GLN A 62 12.47 -2.31 1.73
CA GLN A 62 13.92 -2.33 1.52
C GLN A 62 14.31 -2.61 0.07
N PHE A 63 13.46 -3.33 -0.66
CA PHE A 63 13.74 -3.76 -2.04
C PHE A 63 13.21 -2.80 -3.10
N THR A 64 12.65 -1.65 -2.70
CA THR A 64 12.22 -0.66 -3.67
C THR A 64 13.42 0.08 -4.24
N GLN A 65 13.39 0.36 -5.55
CA GLN A 65 14.45 1.08 -6.24
C GLN A 65 14.73 2.44 -5.58
N ALA A 66 13.70 3.14 -5.12
CA ALA A 66 13.84 4.41 -4.42
C ALA A 66 14.59 4.28 -3.08
N SER A 67 14.34 3.22 -2.32
CA SER A 67 15.07 2.94 -1.07
C SER A 67 16.55 2.66 -1.35
N PHE A 68 16.84 1.83 -2.36
CA PHE A 68 18.22 1.50 -2.73
C PHE A 68 19.02 2.73 -3.19
N GLN A 69 18.41 3.58 -4.02
CA GLN A 69 19.02 4.84 -4.46
C GLN A 69 19.29 5.78 -3.28
N ARG A 70 18.36 5.88 -2.34
CA ARG A 70 18.54 6.70 -1.12
C ARG A 70 19.66 6.17 -0.23
N ILE A 71 19.77 4.85 -0.05
CA ILE A 71 20.89 4.25 0.67
C ILE A 71 22.22 4.61 0.01
N LYS A 72 22.34 4.39 -1.30
CA LYS A 72 23.57 4.68 -2.05
C LYS A 72 23.96 6.16 -2.05
N ALA A 73 22.99 7.06 -1.91
CA ALA A 73 23.26 8.50 -1.79
C ALA A 73 23.76 8.91 -0.39
N THR A 74 23.70 8.03 0.62
CA THR A 74 24.21 8.34 1.96
C THR A 74 25.71 8.03 2.08
N PRO A 75 26.48 8.86 2.79
CA PRO A 75 27.94 8.71 2.86
C PRO A 75 28.41 7.57 3.77
N THR A 76 27.57 7.11 4.70
CA THR A 76 27.91 6.06 5.68
C THR A 76 26.70 5.22 6.05
N VAL A 77 26.94 3.95 6.42
CA VAL A 77 25.89 3.03 6.92
C VAL A 77 25.18 3.58 8.16
N ALA A 78 25.88 4.28 9.05
CA ALA A 78 25.26 4.91 10.22
C ALA A 78 24.21 5.96 9.83
N LYS A 79 24.49 6.77 8.80
CA LYS A 79 23.54 7.75 8.26
C LYS A 79 22.39 7.08 7.51
N ALA A 80 22.65 6.00 6.78
CA ALA A 80 21.59 5.19 6.19
C ALA A 80 20.62 4.64 7.26
N LYS A 81 21.15 4.06 8.36
CA LYS A 81 20.35 3.58 9.49
C LYS A 81 19.53 4.71 10.13
N GLN A 82 20.14 5.86 10.40
CA GLN A 82 19.45 7.04 10.94
C GLN A 82 18.30 7.50 10.02
N MET A 83 18.55 7.57 8.70
CA MET A 83 17.53 7.90 7.70
C MET A 83 16.34 6.93 7.78
N TYR A 84 16.58 5.63 7.92
CA TYR A 84 15.52 4.64 8.04
C TYR A 84 14.71 4.78 9.33
N PHE A 85 15.34 5.04 10.47
CA PHE A 85 14.61 5.28 11.72
C PHE A 85 13.69 6.50 11.62
N ILE A 86 14.18 7.59 11.02
CA ILE A 86 13.38 8.79 10.78
C ILE A 86 12.22 8.49 9.82
N ALA A 87 12.49 7.78 8.71
CA ALA A 87 11.46 7.43 7.74
C ALA A 87 10.37 6.52 8.35
N CYS A 88 10.77 5.54 9.17
CA CYS A 88 9.85 4.65 9.89
C CYS A 88 8.96 5.45 10.86
N PHE A 89 9.55 6.33 11.67
CA PHE A 89 8.82 7.19 12.59
C PHE A 89 7.82 8.09 11.86
N LEU A 90 8.25 8.77 10.79
CA LEU A 90 7.37 9.62 10.00
C LEU A 90 6.24 8.82 9.32
N PHE A 91 6.52 7.61 8.84
CA PHE A 91 5.51 6.74 8.26
C PHE A 91 4.46 6.32 9.28
N LEU A 92 4.87 5.94 10.50
CA LEU A 92 3.96 5.63 11.60
C LEU A 92 3.12 6.84 12.00
N LEU A 93 3.74 8.02 12.10
CA LEU A 93 3.06 9.26 12.45
C LEU A 93 1.97 9.61 11.41
N ILE A 94 2.31 9.62 10.12
CA ILE A 94 1.33 9.92 9.06
C ILE A 94 0.20 8.89 9.05
N SER A 95 0.54 7.60 9.18
CA SER A 95 -0.46 6.52 9.19
C SER A 95 -1.42 6.66 10.38
N GLY A 96 -0.89 6.99 11.57
CA GLY A 96 -1.71 7.24 12.75
C GLY A 96 -2.65 8.44 12.56
N LEU A 97 -2.14 9.55 12.04
CA LEU A 97 -2.95 10.74 11.75
C LEU A 97 -4.07 10.44 10.73
N ALA A 98 -3.78 9.67 9.68
CA ALA A 98 -4.79 9.29 8.69
C ALA A 98 -5.91 8.42 9.27
N VAL A 99 -5.60 7.54 10.23
CA VAL A 99 -6.61 6.75 10.96
C VAL A 99 -7.47 7.65 11.83
N LEU A 100 -6.86 8.62 12.52
CA LEU A 100 -7.58 9.60 13.33
C LEU A 100 -8.50 10.48 12.48
N ASP A 101 -8.04 10.96 11.32
CA ASP A 101 -8.87 11.70 10.36
C ASP A 101 -10.09 10.88 9.92
N GLY A 102 -9.91 9.58 9.67
CA GLY A 102 -11.01 8.67 9.35
C GLY A 102 -12.04 8.52 10.48
N ALA A 103 -11.57 8.49 11.74
CA ALA A 103 -12.43 8.45 12.92
C ALA A 103 -13.21 9.77 13.10
N VAL A 104 -12.54 10.91 12.94
CA VAL A 104 -13.16 12.25 12.98
C VAL A 104 -14.18 12.40 11.86
N MET A 105 -13.87 11.94 10.66
CA MET A 105 -14.78 11.97 9.52
C MET A 105 -16.07 11.20 9.78
N PHE A 106 -15.97 10.01 10.37
CA PHE A 106 -17.15 9.26 10.77
C PHE A 106 -17.96 10.01 11.84
N ALA A 107 -17.31 10.49 12.90
CA ALA A 107 -17.99 11.20 13.99
C ALA A 107 -18.64 12.51 13.51
N TYR A 108 -18.03 13.23 12.57
CA TYR A 108 -18.57 14.44 11.95
C TYR A 108 -19.88 14.17 11.23
N TYR A 109 -19.90 13.22 10.29
CA TYR A 109 -21.12 12.89 9.54
C TYR A 109 -22.19 12.25 10.42
N HIS A 110 -21.80 11.49 11.44
CA HIS A 110 -22.72 10.98 12.44
C HIS A 110 -23.39 12.11 13.24
N THR A 111 -22.61 13.10 13.70
CA THR A 111 -23.13 14.25 14.48
C THR A 111 -24.05 15.12 13.64
N LYS A 112 -23.75 15.31 12.36
CA LYS A 112 -24.63 16.04 11.43
C LYS A 112 -25.87 15.23 11.04
N GLY A 113 -25.93 13.92 11.36
CA GLY A 113 -27.03 13.04 10.95
C GLY A 113 -27.14 12.89 9.45
N CYS A 114 -26.01 12.98 8.73
CA CYS A 114 -25.99 12.86 7.28
C CYS A 114 -24.80 12.04 6.77
N ASP A 115 -25.07 10.81 6.33
CA ASP A 115 -24.12 10.01 5.54
C ASP A 115 -24.14 10.45 4.06
N PRO A 116 -23.08 11.11 3.55
CA PRO A 116 -23.06 11.63 2.19
C PRO A 116 -23.00 10.53 1.12
N LEU A 117 -22.55 9.32 1.47
CA LEU A 117 -22.48 8.19 0.54
C LEU A 117 -23.87 7.58 0.35
N LEU A 118 -24.60 7.36 1.44
CA LEU A 118 -25.96 6.82 1.37
C LEU A 118 -26.95 7.82 0.78
N ALA A 119 -26.78 9.10 1.09
CA ALA A 119 -27.57 10.18 0.50
C ALA A 119 -27.19 10.51 -0.96
N LYS A 120 -26.28 9.74 -1.57
CA LYS A 120 -25.82 9.92 -2.97
C LYS A 120 -25.27 11.31 -3.28
N GLN A 121 -24.79 12.04 -2.27
CA GLN A 121 -24.06 13.29 -2.48
C GLN A 121 -22.64 13.05 -2.99
N VAL A 122 -22.09 11.86 -2.72
CA VAL A 122 -20.86 11.35 -3.32
C VAL A 122 -21.11 9.97 -3.92
N ASN A 123 -20.55 9.76 -5.11
CA ASN A 123 -20.69 8.48 -5.81
C ASN A 123 -19.70 7.43 -5.31
N ASN A 124 -18.61 7.86 -4.68
CA ASN A 124 -17.49 6.99 -4.35
C ASN A 124 -16.96 7.25 -2.94
N GLN A 125 -16.67 6.18 -2.19
CA GLN A 125 -16.12 6.24 -0.84
C GLN A 125 -14.83 7.06 -0.73
N ASN A 126 -14.02 7.10 -1.79
CA ASN A 126 -12.76 7.83 -1.82
C ASN A 126 -12.96 9.37 -1.85
N GLN A 127 -14.18 9.85 -2.06
CA GLN A 127 -14.50 11.29 -2.10
C GLN A 127 -14.91 11.84 -0.72
N LEU A 128 -15.20 10.99 0.28
CA LEU A 128 -15.73 11.43 1.58
C LEU A 128 -14.80 12.43 2.28
N MET A 129 -13.50 12.13 2.32
CA MET A 129 -12.53 13.01 2.98
C MET A 129 -12.51 14.38 2.32
N ALA A 130 -12.44 14.44 0.98
CA ALA A 130 -12.45 15.69 0.25
C ALA A 130 -13.75 16.49 0.44
N LYS A 131 -14.90 15.79 0.50
CA LYS A 131 -16.19 16.41 0.81
C LYS A 131 -16.20 16.98 2.24
N MET A 132 -15.72 16.22 3.23
CA MET A 132 -15.63 16.72 4.59
C MET A 132 -14.76 17.96 4.68
N VAL A 133 -13.59 17.98 4.03
CA VAL A 133 -12.72 19.17 3.99
C VAL A 133 -13.46 20.39 3.42
N ARG A 134 -14.22 20.21 2.33
CA ARG A 134 -15.06 21.28 1.78
C ARG A 134 -16.09 21.76 2.78
N ASP A 135 -16.77 20.83 3.46
CA ASP A 135 -17.87 21.14 4.37
C ASP A 135 -17.37 21.84 5.66
N ILE A 136 -16.26 21.38 6.26
CA ILE A 136 -15.71 21.97 7.51
C ILE A 136 -15.01 23.32 7.31
N PHE A 137 -14.54 23.61 6.09
CA PHE A 137 -13.86 24.86 5.74
C PHE A 137 -14.68 25.73 4.77
N GLN A 138 -16.00 25.54 4.70
CA GLN A 138 -16.88 26.33 3.84
C GLN A 138 -16.77 27.85 4.11
N ASP A 139 -16.53 28.22 5.37
CA ASP A 139 -16.40 29.62 5.79
C ASP A 139 -15.02 30.23 5.48
N ILE A 140 -14.04 29.40 5.05
CA ILE A 140 -12.67 29.82 4.78
C ILE A 140 -12.29 29.38 3.35
N PRO A 141 -12.65 30.16 2.32
CA PRO A 141 -12.63 29.72 0.91
C PRO A 141 -11.24 29.28 0.39
N CYS A 142 -10.15 29.76 0.99
CA CYS A 142 -8.79 29.40 0.58
C CYS A 142 -8.38 27.98 1.04
N LEU A 143 -8.87 27.51 2.19
CA LEU A 143 -8.39 26.27 2.81
C LEU A 143 -8.75 24.98 2.03
N PRO A 144 -9.97 24.82 1.49
CA PRO A 144 -10.27 23.70 0.59
C PRO A 144 -9.36 23.66 -0.64
N GLY A 145 -9.08 24.84 -1.23
CA GLY A 145 -8.16 24.97 -2.37
C GLY A 145 -6.72 24.59 -2.01
N LEU A 146 -6.23 25.04 -0.85
CA LEU A 146 -4.91 24.68 -0.33
C LEU A 146 -4.80 23.17 -0.04
N PHE A 147 -5.86 22.56 0.51
CA PHE A 147 -5.92 21.11 0.70
C PHE A 147 -5.79 20.37 -0.62
N LEU A 148 -6.59 20.73 -1.63
CA LEU A 148 -6.54 20.13 -2.96
C LEU A 148 -5.16 20.31 -3.61
N ALA A 149 -4.58 21.51 -3.55
CA ALA A 149 -3.23 21.77 -4.06
C ALA A 149 -2.18 20.88 -3.36
N SER A 150 -2.28 20.71 -2.04
CA SER A 150 -1.37 19.85 -1.28
C SER A 150 -1.55 18.36 -1.60
N LEU A 151 -2.78 17.92 -1.87
CA LEU A 151 -3.12 16.56 -2.26
C LEU A 151 -2.55 16.23 -3.64
N PHE A 152 -2.74 17.13 -4.62
CA PHE A 152 -2.16 16.98 -5.96
C PHE A 152 -0.64 17.00 -5.92
N SER A 153 -0.03 17.92 -5.15
CA SER A 153 1.42 17.97 -4.98
C SER A 153 1.98 16.65 -4.43
N ALA A 154 1.32 16.07 -3.42
CA ALA A 154 1.71 14.78 -2.86
C ALA A 154 1.58 13.64 -3.87
N ALA A 155 0.46 13.57 -4.59
CA ALA A 155 0.24 12.57 -5.64
C ALA A 155 1.29 12.67 -6.75
N LEU A 156 1.55 13.89 -7.25
CA LEU A 156 2.54 14.16 -8.30
C LEU A 156 3.96 13.82 -7.86
N SER A 157 4.34 14.09 -6.60
CA SER A 157 5.67 13.70 -6.07
C SER A 157 5.89 12.18 -6.06
N THR A 158 4.82 11.42 -5.75
CA THR A 158 4.86 9.95 -5.74
C THR A 158 4.89 9.43 -7.18
N MET A 159 4.03 9.94 -8.05
CA MET A 159 3.99 9.58 -9.47
C MET A 159 5.32 9.86 -10.18
N SER A 160 5.93 11.02 -9.93
CA SER A 160 7.23 11.39 -10.50
C SER A 160 8.32 10.39 -10.11
N SER A 161 8.38 10.00 -8.84
CA SER A 161 9.35 9.02 -8.34
C SER A 161 9.16 7.64 -8.97
N VAL A 162 7.90 7.17 -9.10
CA VAL A 162 7.58 5.86 -9.69
C VAL A 162 7.89 5.84 -11.19
N LEU A 163 7.46 6.86 -11.94
CA LEU A 163 7.71 6.94 -13.38
C LEU A 163 9.20 7.07 -13.70
N SER A 164 9.93 7.86 -12.91
CA SER A 164 11.38 7.98 -13.04
C SER A 164 12.09 6.65 -12.74
N ALA A 165 11.68 5.94 -11.69
CA ALA A 165 12.23 4.62 -11.38
C ALA A 165 11.93 3.58 -12.47
N MET A 166 10.70 3.54 -12.99
CA MET A 166 10.32 2.65 -14.11
C MET A 166 11.11 2.94 -15.37
N SER A 167 11.28 4.22 -15.70
CA SER A 167 12.09 4.64 -16.84
C SER A 167 13.57 4.25 -16.69
N ALA A 168 14.14 4.42 -15.49
CA ALA A 168 15.51 4.01 -15.20
C ALA A 168 15.70 2.49 -15.29
N MET A 169 14.77 1.69 -14.72
CA MET A 169 14.81 0.22 -14.82
C MET A 169 14.64 -0.23 -16.27
N PHE A 170 13.74 0.39 -17.04
CA PHE A 170 13.58 0.09 -18.46
C PHE A 170 14.87 0.36 -19.25
N TRP A 171 15.56 1.47 -18.96
CA TRP A 171 16.83 1.77 -19.60
C TRP A 171 17.94 0.78 -19.20
N GLU A 172 18.21 0.63 -17.91
CA GLU A 172 19.35 -0.17 -17.42
C GLU A 172 19.15 -1.68 -17.63
N ASP A 173 17.93 -2.20 -17.44
CA ASP A 173 17.68 -3.65 -17.42
C ASP A 173 17.20 -4.21 -18.77
N ILE A 174 16.51 -3.39 -19.60
CA ILE A 174 15.89 -3.86 -20.85
C ILE A 174 16.61 -3.32 -22.09
N VAL A 175 16.80 -2.01 -22.17
CA VAL A 175 17.32 -1.37 -23.40
C VAL A 175 18.84 -1.47 -23.50
N LYS A 176 19.56 -0.97 -22.48
CA LYS A 176 21.02 -0.85 -22.47
C LYS A 176 21.76 -2.18 -22.71
N PRO A 177 21.34 -3.35 -22.16
CA PRO A 177 22.03 -4.62 -22.40
C PRO A 177 21.97 -5.10 -23.85
N HIS A 178 20.95 -4.68 -24.61
CA HIS A 178 20.72 -5.11 -25.99
C HIS A 178 21.17 -4.06 -27.03
N MET A 179 21.67 -2.91 -26.59
CA MET A 179 22.11 -1.83 -27.46
C MET A 179 23.64 -1.69 -27.45
N LYS A 180 24.20 -1.30 -28.59
CA LYS A 180 25.61 -0.90 -28.66
C LYS A 180 25.84 0.38 -27.82
N PRO A 181 27.07 0.62 -27.34
CA PRO A 181 27.41 1.85 -26.61
C PRO A 181 26.94 3.08 -27.39
N MET A 182 26.18 3.93 -26.70
CA MET A 182 25.51 5.08 -27.31
C MET A 182 25.83 6.35 -26.52
N SER A 183 25.82 7.50 -27.19
CA SER A 183 25.97 8.80 -26.55
C SER A 183 24.91 9.02 -25.47
N GLU A 184 25.35 9.60 -24.35
CA GLU A 184 24.50 9.95 -23.20
C GLU A 184 23.26 10.77 -23.59
N ARG A 185 23.38 11.67 -24.57
CA ARG A 185 22.25 12.50 -25.04
C ARG A 185 21.15 11.67 -25.69
N LYS A 186 21.49 10.56 -26.35
CA LYS A 186 20.49 9.66 -26.93
C LYS A 186 19.90 8.75 -25.84
N ALA A 187 20.72 8.27 -24.89
CA ALA A 187 20.27 7.48 -23.75
C ALA A 187 19.26 8.27 -22.89
N MET A 188 19.57 9.53 -22.62
CA MET A 188 18.70 10.45 -21.89
C MET A 188 17.38 10.68 -22.62
N ARG A 189 17.39 10.86 -23.95
CA ARG A 189 16.16 11.00 -24.74
C ARG A 189 15.28 9.75 -24.69
N ILE A 190 15.86 8.55 -24.78
CA ILE A 190 15.11 7.29 -24.68
C ILE A 190 14.47 7.16 -23.29
N THR A 191 15.24 7.45 -22.24
CA THR A 191 14.79 7.44 -20.84
C THR A 191 13.66 8.45 -20.62
N GLN A 192 13.79 9.68 -21.14
CA GLN A 192 12.71 10.68 -21.04
C GLN A 192 11.46 10.28 -21.84
N LEU A 193 11.62 9.69 -23.04
CA LEU A 193 10.49 9.25 -23.85
C LEU A 193 9.73 8.08 -23.20
N SER A 194 10.45 7.16 -22.53
CA SER A 194 9.80 6.05 -21.83
C SER A 194 8.90 6.52 -20.68
N VAL A 195 9.21 7.65 -20.03
CA VAL A 195 8.33 8.27 -19.02
C VAL A 195 6.95 8.61 -19.60
N PHE A 196 6.90 9.18 -20.81
CA PHE A 196 5.63 9.49 -21.47
C PHE A 196 4.84 8.23 -21.81
N ILE A 197 5.51 7.16 -22.26
CA ILE A 197 4.88 5.88 -22.59
C ILE A 197 4.27 5.26 -21.31
N PHE A 198 5.04 5.14 -20.24
CA PHE A 198 4.55 4.60 -18.96
C PHE A 198 3.48 5.48 -18.32
N GLY A 199 3.57 6.81 -18.47
CA GLY A 199 2.53 7.75 -18.06
C GLY A 199 1.21 7.50 -18.79
N GLY A 200 1.26 7.36 -20.13
CA GLY A 200 0.09 7.03 -20.94
C GLY A 200 -0.54 5.68 -20.57
N LEU A 201 0.28 4.64 -20.39
CA LEU A 201 -0.16 3.33 -19.90
C LEU A 201 -0.85 3.43 -18.53
N THR A 202 -0.30 4.23 -17.62
CA THR A 202 -0.88 4.45 -16.28
C THR A 202 -2.26 5.10 -16.37
N ILE A 203 -2.46 6.06 -17.28
CA ILE A 203 -3.76 6.70 -17.52
C ILE A 203 -4.78 5.66 -18.01
N ILE A 204 -4.41 4.83 -18.99
CA ILE A 204 -5.29 3.77 -19.53
C ILE A 204 -5.74 2.82 -18.40
N VAL A 205 -4.80 2.33 -17.59
CA VAL A 205 -5.10 1.44 -16.46
C VAL A 205 -5.96 2.13 -15.41
N THR A 206 -5.75 3.43 -15.16
CA THR A 206 -6.56 4.21 -14.22
C THR A 206 -8.02 4.27 -14.67
N PHE A 207 -8.29 4.51 -15.95
CA PHE A 207 -9.66 4.48 -16.48
C PHE A 207 -10.28 3.09 -16.40
N ALA A 208 -9.51 2.03 -16.65
CA ALA A 208 -10.01 0.65 -16.54
C ALA A 208 -10.44 0.29 -15.10
N ILE A 209 -9.76 0.84 -14.09
CA ILE A 209 -10.06 0.60 -12.66
C ILE A 209 -11.14 1.55 -12.12
N SER A 210 -11.41 2.67 -12.79
CA SER A 210 -12.33 3.71 -12.29
C SER A 210 -13.78 3.24 -12.01
N GLY A 211 -14.22 2.16 -12.67
CA GLY A 211 -15.54 1.55 -12.47
C GLY A 211 -15.63 0.53 -11.33
N ILE A 212 -14.52 0.25 -10.62
CA ILE A 212 -14.52 -0.72 -9.51
C ILE A 212 -14.96 -0.03 -8.22
N ASP A 213 -16.03 -0.54 -7.61
CA ASP A 213 -16.56 -0.03 -6.36
C ASP A 213 -15.67 -0.35 -5.15
N GLY A 214 -15.52 0.64 -4.27
CA GLY A 214 -14.89 0.52 -2.97
C GLY A 214 -13.64 1.39 -2.78
N PRO A 215 -12.97 1.26 -1.63
CA PRO A 215 -11.78 2.07 -1.34
C PRO A 215 -10.63 1.69 -2.27
N ILE A 216 -9.94 2.69 -2.83
CA ILE A 216 -8.78 2.47 -3.72
C ILE A 216 -7.71 1.64 -3.01
N SER A 217 -7.52 1.84 -1.70
CA SER A 217 -6.57 1.06 -0.90
C SER A 217 -6.85 -0.45 -0.94
N ARG A 218 -8.12 -0.86 -0.91
CA ARG A 218 -8.52 -2.27 -1.05
C ARG A 218 -8.20 -2.79 -2.45
N ILE A 219 -8.53 -2.01 -3.48
CA ILE A 219 -8.31 -2.40 -4.89
C ILE A 219 -6.82 -2.60 -5.14
N CYS A 220 -5.98 -1.64 -4.73
CA CYS A 220 -4.53 -1.73 -4.84
C CYS A 220 -3.93 -2.89 -4.06
N ASP A 221 -4.42 -3.20 -2.87
CA ASP A 221 -3.95 -4.36 -2.10
C ASP A 221 -4.30 -5.69 -2.80
N ILE A 222 -5.51 -5.81 -3.37
CA ILE A 222 -5.94 -7.02 -4.09
C ILE A 222 -5.13 -7.21 -5.37
N THR A 223 -5.05 -6.20 -6.23
CA THR A 223 -4.37 -6.31 -7.53
C THR A 223 -2.86 -6.34 -7.36
N GLY A 224 -2.31 -5.60 -6.40
CA GLY A 224 -0.88 -5.56 -6.14
C GLY A 224 -0.34 -6.84 -5.52
N ALA A 225 -1.15 -7.60 -4.76
CA ALA A 225 -0.69 -8.77 -4.02
C ALA A 225 -0.05 -9.87 -4.89
N CYS A 226 -0.54 -10.11 -6.11
CA CYS A 226 0.03 -11.16 -6.97
C CYS A 226 1.43 -10.80 -7.47
N ILE A 227 1.67 -9.55 -7.84
CA ILE A 227 2.97 -9.05 -8.31
C ILE A 227 3.94 -8.90 -7.13
N ILE A 228 3.51 -8.20 -6.09
CA ILE A 228 4.30 -7.93 -4.88
C ILE A 228 4.66 -9.26 -4.22
N GLY A 229 3.69 -10.14 -3.97
CA GLY A 229 3.94 -11.44 -3.33
C GLY A 229 4.95 -12.30 -4.10
N ALA A 230 4.83 -12.35 -5.43
CA ALA A 230 5.76 -13.12 -6.27
C ALA A 230 7.18 -12.51 -6.27
N LEU A 231 7.32 -11.21 -6.56
CA LEU A 231 8.62 -10.55 -6.67
C LEU A 231 9.40 -10.56 -5.35
N TYR A 232 8.77 -10.19 -4.24
CA TYR A 232 9.44 -10.18 -2.94
C TYR A 232 9.65 -11.59 -2.40
N GLY A 233 8.76 -12.53 -2.72
CA GLY A 233 8.97 -13.96 -2.47
C GLY A 233 10.25 -14.46 -3.13
N MET A 234 10.50 -14.10 -4.40
CA MET A 234 11.71 -14.50 -5.12
C MET A 234 12.97 -13.88 -4.53
N MET A 235 12.92 -12.57 -4.20
CA MET A 235 14.07 -11.87 -3.61
C MET A 235 14.46 -12.44 -2.24
N LEU A 236 13.47 -12.67 -1.37
CA LEU A 236 13.68 -13.24 -0.04
C LEU A 236 14.07 -14.73 -0.09
N LEU A 237 13.59 -15.48 -1.09
CA LEU A 237 14.06 -16.84 -1.35
C LEU A 237 15.57 -16.84 -1.61
N GLY A 238 16.05 -15.89 -2.43
CA GLY A 238 17.49 -15.71 -2.67
C GLY A 238 18.29 -15.35 -1.41
N TRP A 239 17.76 -14.46 -0.55
CA TRP A 239 18.43 -14.06 0.68
C TRP A 239 18.48 -15.14 1.78
N PHE A 240 17.43 -15.95 1.91
CA PHE A 240 17.29 -16.86 3.06
C PHE A 240 17.47 -18.34 2.73
N VAL A 241 17.41 -18.74 1.45
CA VAL A 241 17.56 -20.13 1.05
C VAL A 241 18.85 -20.27 0.23
N PRO A 242 19.96 -20.73 0.83
CA PRO A 242 21.24 -20.87 0.13
C PRO A 242 21.24 -21.85 -1.05
N ARG A 243 20.23 -22.73 -1.09
CA ARG A 243 20.01 -23.68 -2.19
C ARG A 243 19.12 -23.13 -3.29
N ALA A 244 18.59 -21.92 -3.16
CA ALA A 244 17.74 -21.32 -4.18
C ALA A 244 18.51 -21.14 -5.48
N ASN A 245 17.84 -21.39 -6.60
CA ASN A 245 18.39 -21.21 -7.93
C ASN A 245 17.41 -20.42 -8.81
N SER A 246 17.90 -19.96 -9.96
CA SER A 246 17.13 -19.13 -10.90
C SER A 246 15.86 -19.82 -11.39
N LEU A 247 15.92 -21.12 -11.68
CA LEU A 247 14.76 -21.90 -12.15
C LEU A 247 13.69 -22.04 -11.06
N GLY A 248 14.07 -22.38 -9.82
CA GLY A 248 13.15 -22.51 -8.70
C GLY A 248 12.54 -21.17 -8.32
N ALA A 249 13.32 -20.09 -8.32
CA ALA A 249 12.80 -18.74 -8.14
C ALA A 249 11.77 -18.39 -9.23
N LEU A 250 12.09 -18.64 -10.51
CA LEU A 250 11.19 -18.37 -11.63
C LEU A 250 9.89 -19.18 -11.54
N VAL A 251 9.97 -20.50 -11.36
CA VAL A 251 8.78 -21.35 -11.31
C VAL A 251 7.95 -21.05 -10.07
N GLY A 252 8.57 -20.87 -8.89
CA GLY A 252 7.87 -20.46 -7.67
C GLY A 252 7.18 -19.11 -7.83
N GLY A 253 7.87 -18.14 -8.44
CA GLY A 253 7.34 -16.83 -8.79
C GLY A 253 6.12 -16.91 -9.72
N MET A 254 6.21 -17.70 -10.79
CA MET A 254 5.12 -17.90 -11.75
C MET A 254 3.90 -18.59 -11.13
N VAL A 255 4.11 -19.63 -10.31
CA VAL A 255 3.02 -20.31 -9.60
C VAL A 255 2.33 -19.35 -8.64
N SER A 256 3.10 -18.58 -7.86
CA SER A 256 2.55 -17.54 -6.98
C SER A 256 1.75 -16.49 -7.77
N PHE A 257 2.33 -15.95 -8.85
CA PHE A 257 1.70 -14.91 -9.66
C PHE A 257 0.37 -15.38 -10.25
N LEU A 258 0.32 -16.57 -10.84
CA LEU A 258 -0.89 -17.12 -11.44
C LEU A 258 -1.95 -17.50 -10.39
N PHE A 259 -1.54 -18.15 -9.30
CA PHE A 259 -2.48 -18.60 -8.27
C PHE A 259 -3.09 -17.42 -7.50
N VAL A 260 -2.26 -16.49 -7.02
CA VAL A 260 -2.75 -15.27 -6.34
C VAL A 260 -3.47 -14.37 -7.35
N GLY A 261 -3.00 -14.29 -8.59
CA GLY A 261 -3.65 -13.55 -9.67
C GLY A 261 -5.08 -14.04 -9.96
N TRP A 262 -5.29 -15.36 -10.00
CA TRP A 262 -6.61 -15.96 -10.08
C TRP A 262 -7.47 -15.47 -8.91
N ILE A 263 -7.02 -15.65 -7.66
CA ILE A 263 -7.81 -15.27 -6.48
C ILE A 263 -8.13 -13.77 -6.49
N SER A 264 -7.16 -12.92 -6.81
CA SER A 264 -7.32 -11.47 -6.89
C SER A 264 -8.36 -11.07 -7.94
N PHE A 265 -8.30 -11.65 -9.14
CA PHE A 265 -9.27 -11.40 -10.20
C PHE A 265 -10.66 -11.93 -9.83
N GLY A 266 -10.73 -13.16 -9.33
CA GLY A 266 -11.97 -13.78 -8.85
C GLY A 266 -12.63 -12.95 -7.75
N LYS A 267 -11.86 -12.30 -6.88
CA LYS A 267 -12.37 -11.40 -5.84
C LYS A 267 -12.90 -10.05 -6.35
N LEU A 268 -12.42 -9.59 -7.50
CA LEU A 268 -12.91 -8.36 -8.14
C LEU A 268 -14.17 -8.61 -8.98
N VAL A 269 -14.26 -9.79 -9.60
CA VAL A 269 -15.37 -10.17 -10.48
C VAL A 269 -16.52 -10.85 -9.73
N SER A 270 -16.21 -11.67 -8.72
CA SER A 270 -17.24 -12.34 -7.93
C SER A 270 -18.03 -11.31 -7.13
N SER A 271 -19.35 -11.32 -7.33
CA SER A 271 -20.32 -10.64 -6.46
C SER A 271 -20.46 -11.32 -5.09
N GLY A 272 -19.73 -12.41 -4.85
CA GLY A 272 -19.82 -13.33 -3.73
C GLY A 272 -19.68 -12.69 -2.35
N VAL A 273 -20.47 -13.24 -1.42
CA VAL A 273 -20.74 -12.84 -0.04
C VAL A 273 -19.62 -12.03 0.59
N ARG A 274 -19.88 -10.73 0.76
CA ARG A 274 -19.10 -9.88 1.66
C ARG A 274 -19.44 -10.35 3.07
N VAL A 275 -18.61 -11.21 3.66
CA VAL A 275 -18.77 -11.74 5.04
C VAL A 275 -18.78 -10.61 6.09
N ASP A 276 -18.43 -9.39 5.70
CA ASP A 276 -18.43 -8.24 6.60
C ASP A 276 -19.85 -7.70 6.81
N ALA A 277 -20.34 -7.81 8.05
CA ALA A 277 -21.33 -6.87 8.56
C ALA A 277 -20.76 -5.45 8.38
N LYS A 278 -21.31 -4.68 7.43
CA LYS A 278 -20.98 -3.26 7.33
C LYS A 278 -21.29 -2.64 8.69
N LEU A 279 -20.27 -2.12 9.38
CA LEU A 279 -20.47 -1.31 10.57
C LEU A 279 -21.50 -0.22 10.25
N GLU A 280 -22.41 0.01 11.20
CA GLU A 280 -23.56 0.89 11.00
C GLU A 280 -23.10 2.22 10.37
N PRO A 281 -23.72 2.63 9.24
CA PRO A 281 -23.44 3.91 8.61
C PRO A 281 -23.91 5.06 9.52
N ALA A 282 -23.52 6.29 9.19
CA ALA A 282 -24.16 7.44 9.83
C ALA A 282 -25.64 7.52 9.40
N SER A 283 -26.49 8.11 10.24
CA SER A 283 -27.88 8.36 9.85
C SER A 283 -27.95 9.26 8.60
N THR A 284 -29.01 9.12 7.81
CA THR A 284 -29.33 9.97 6.65
C THR A 284 -30.46 10.95 6.91
N ASP A 285 -31.01 10.98 8.13
CA ASP A 285 -32.24 11.70 8.45
C ASP A 285 -32.13 13.20 8.21
N ASN A 286 -30.92 13.76 8.34
CA ASN A 286 -30.65 15.18 8.19
C ASN A 286 -29.89 15.53 6.89
N CYS A 287 -29.86 14.65 5.88
CA CYS A 287 -29.18 14.95 4.63
C CYS A 287 -29.99 15.87 3.71
N PRO A 288 -29.40 16.94 3.15
CA PRO A 288 -30.07 17.74 2.12
C PRO A 288 -30.26 16.92 0.85
N VAL A 289 -31.51 16.84 0.38
CA VAL A 289 -31.91 16.18 -0.85
C VAL A 289 -31.75 17.16 -2.00
N PHE A 290 -30.78 16.94 -2.88
CA PHE A 290 -30.66 17.73 -4.12
C PHE A 290 -31.63 17.20 -5.16
N ASN A 291 -32.87 17.68 -5.15
CA ASN A 291 -33.83 17.42 -6.22
C ASN A 291 -33.49 18.29 -7.45
N VAL A 292 -32.73 17.74 -8.39
CA VAL A 292 -32.50 18.38 -9.69
C VAL A 292 -33.72 18.12 -10.58
N THR A 293 -34.79 18.88 -10.37
CA THR A 293 -36.00 18.87 -11.23
C THR A 293 -36.35 20.27 -11.76
N GLY A 294 -35.35 21.13 -11.97
CA GLY A 294 -35.59 22.48 -12.47
C GLY A 294 -34.40 23.10 -13.20
N MET A 295 -33.88 22.46 -14.25
CA MET A 295 -33.19 23.23 -15.30
C MET A 295 -34.24 23.79 -16.25
N THR A 296 -34.73 24.99 -15.96
CA THR A 296 -35.35 25.86 -16.96
C THR A 296 -34.46 27.07 -17.14
N ASN A 297 -33.85 27.13 -18.33
CA ASN A 297 -33.12 28.25 -18.94
C ASN A 297 -33.17 29.58 -18.18
N ALA A 298 -32.06 30.00 -17.58
CA ALA A 298 -31.79 31.42 -17.33
C ALA A 298 -30.28 31.68 -17.23
N THR A 299 -29.78 32.41 -18.22
CA THR A 299 -28.48 33.07 -18.22
C THR A 299 -28.47 34.23 -17.24
N LEU A 300 -28.30 34.00 -15.93
CA LEU A 300 -27.85 35.01 -14.96
C LEU A 300 -27.11 34.30 -13.82
N MET A 301 -25.82 34.61 -13.66
CA MET A 301 -25.06 34.25 -12.44
C MET A 301 -25.55 35.15 -11.32
N GLU A 302 -26.38 34.63 -10.43
CA GLU A 302 -26.68 35.26 -9.15
C GLU A 302 -26.28 34.29 -8.03
N TYR A 303 -25.30 34.73 -7.22
CA TYR A 303 -24.85 34.02 -6.04
C TYR A 303 -25.89 34.19 -4.93
N THR A 304 -26.93 33.36 -4.95
CA THR A 304 -27.91 33.33 -3.86
C THR A 304 -27.65 32.09 -3.02
N TYR A 305 -27.31 32.30 -1.74
CA TYR A 305 -27.27 31.26 -0.72
C TYR A 305 -28.63 30.55 -0.70
N SER A 306 -28.72 29.33 -1.24
CA SER A 306 -29.96 28.57 -1.14
C SER A 306 -30.07 28.01 0.28
N GLU A 307 -30.95 28.61 1.08
CA GLU A 307 -31.44 28.00 2.31
C GLU A 307 -31.92 26.58 2.01
N ALA A 308 -31.35 25.60 2.71
CA ALA A 308 -31.80 24.22 2.63
C ALA A 308 -33.23 24.16 3.18
N THR A 309 -34.22 24.05 2.30
CA THR A 309 -35.61 23.80 2.69
C THR A 309 -35.75 22.33 3.08
N TRP A 310 -35.98 22.11 4.38
CA TRP A 310 -36.19 20.81 5.02
C TRP A 310 -37.59 20.31 4.67
N ASN A 311 -37.73 19.55 3.58
CA ASN A 311 -38.96 18.80 3.34
C ASN A 311 -38.87 17.42 3.97
N SER A 312 -39.42 17.32 5.18
CA SER A 312 -39.79 16.08 5.85
C SER A 312 -40.82 15.34 4.98
N SER A 313 -40.34 14.41 4.17
CA SER A 313 -41.17 13.40 3.51
C SER A 313 -40.37 12.11 3.45
N SER A 314 -40.17 11.51 4.62
CA SER A 314 -39.64 10.17 4.76
C SER A 314 -40.64 9.18 4.15
N THR A 315 -40.47 8.83 2.87
CA THR A 315 -40.91 7.52 2.40
C THR A 315 -39.98 6.50 3.04
N ILE A 316 -40.45 5.92 4.15
CA ILE A 316 -39.86 4.74 4.78
C ILE A 316 -40.01 3.60 3.76
N ALA A 317 -39.09 3.53 2.81
CA ALA A 317 -38.74 2.27 2.19
C ALA A 317 -37.92 1.53 3.25
N GLY A 318 -38.63 0.83 4.14
CA GLY A 318 -38.04 -0.19 4.99
C GLY A 318 -37.49 -1.29 4.09
N ALA A 319 -36.31 -1.06 3.52
CA ALA A 319 -35.45 -2.12 3.06
C ALA A 319 -34.84 -2.75 4.31
N THR A 320 -35.63 -3.55 5.02
CA THR A 320 -35.08 -4.71 5.72
C THR A 320 -34.50 -5.61 4.64
N GLN A 321 -33.32 -5.23 4.15
CA GLN A 321 -32.44 -6.12 3.44
C GLN A 321 -31.90 -7.03 4.55
N THR A 322 -32.69 -8.05 4.90
CA THR A 322 -32.15 -9.26 5.50
C THR A 322 -31.25 -9.84 4.43
N ASP A 323 -30.01 -9.36 4.35
CA ASP A 323 -28.95 -10.05 3.65
C ASP A 323 -28.93 -11.44 4.28
N ILE A 324 -29.48 -12.42 3.55
CA ILE A 324 -29.32 -13.83 3.89
C ILE A 324 -27.81 -14.01 3.95
N VAL A 325 -27.28 -14.19 5.16
CA VAL A 325 -25.89 -14.58 5.39
C VAL A 325 -25.80 -16.02 4.91
N SER A 326 -25.79 -16.19 3.58
CA SER A 326 -25.42 -17.44 2.95
C SER A 326 -23.98 -17.66 3.36
N GLU A 327 -23.72 -18.66 4.21
CA GLU A 327 -22.35 -19.06 4.47
C GLU A 327 -21.66 -19.29 3.12
N PRO A 328 -20.49 -18.70 2.87
CA PRO A 328 -19.81 -18.88 1.60
C PRO A 328 -19.56 -20.38 1.39
N GLN A 329 -19.99 -20.92 0.25
CA GLN A 329 -19.82 -22.33 -0.10
C GLN A 329 -18.83 -22.48 -1.26
N GLY A 330 -17.95 -23.49 -1.19
CA GLY A 330 -17.00 -23.80 -2.27
C GLY A 330 -15.99 -22.68 -2.55
N LEU A 331 -15.93 -22.20 -3.79
CA LEU A 331 -14.97 -21.17 -4.24
C LEU A 331 -15.24 -19.80 -3.60
N ASP A 332 -16.45 -19.53 -3.13
CA ASP A 332 -16.77 -18.27 -2.47
C ASP A 332 -16.04 -18.12 -1.13
N ILE A 333 -15.67 -19.23 -0.47
CA ILE A 333 -14.82 -19.20 0.73
C ILE A 333 -13.45 -18.62 0.37
N LEU A 334 -12.87 -19.05 -0.75
CA LEU A 334 -11.56 -18.59 -1.20
C LEU A 334 -11.59 -17.10 -1.59
N TYR A 335 -12.68 -16.63 -2.21
CA TYR A 335 -12.85 -15.21 -2.56
C TYR A 335 -13.25 -14.33 -1.36
N SER A 336 -13.86 -14.92 -0.33
CA SER A 336 -14.19 -14.25 0.94
C SER A 336 -12.94 -13.98 1.80
N LEU A 337 -11.83 -14.69 1.56
CA LEU A 337 -10.57 -14.51 2.27
C LEU A 337 -10.14 -13.05 2.31
N SER A 338 -9.67 -12.55 3.46
CA SER A 338 -9.18 -11.18 3.56
C SER A 338 -8.08 -10.90 2.52
N TYR A 339 -8.16 -9.75 1.85
CA TYR A 339 -7.19 -9.36 0.83
C TYR A 339 -5.77 -9.19 1.41
N LYS A 340 -5.65 -9.02 2.73
CA LYS A 340 -4.36 -8.97 3.42
C LYS A 340 -3.62 -10.30 3.44
N TRP A 341 -4.32 -11.44 3.29
CA TRP A 341 -3.70 -12.77 3.21
C TRP A 341 -3.10 -13.09 1.84
N LEU A 342 -3.52 -12.41 0.78
CA LEU A 342 -3.07 -12.71 -0.59
C LEU A 342 -1.56 -12.56 -0.77
N MET A 343 -0.96 -11.50 -0.18
CA MET A 343 0.49 -11.29 -0.25
C MET A 343 1.28 -12.34 0.55
N PRO A 344 0.95 -12.66 1.82
CA PRO A 344 1.54 -13.79 2.53
C PRO A 344 1.41 -15.15 1.82
N ILE A 345 0.26 -15.42 1.19
CA ILE A 345 0.05 -16.64 0.41
C ILE A 345 1.02 -16.67 -0.78
N GLY A 346 1.11 -15.59 -1.54
CA GLY A 346 2.05 -15.49 -2.66
C GLY A 346 3.49 -15.71 -2.21
N PHE A 347 3.92 -15.01 -1.16
CA PHE A 347 5.24 -15.20 -0.55
C PHE A 347 5.50 -16.67 -0.18
N SER A 348 4.54 -17.30 0.49
CA SER A 348 4.66 -18.69 0.95
C SER A 348 4.75 -19.67 -0.21
N LEU A 349 3.97 -19.44 -1.28
CA LEU A 349 4.03 -20.25 -2.50
C LEU A 349 5.39 -20.18 -3.18
N VAL A 350 5.98 -18.97 -3.32
CA VAL A 350 7.34 -18.84 -3.86
C VAL A 350 8.35 -19.58 -2.98
N PHE A 351 8.26 -19.43 -1.66
CA PHE A 351 9.17 -20.09 -0.73
C PHE A 351 9.10 -21.61 -0.82
N ILE A 352 7.88 -22.17 -0.82
CA ILE A 352 7.66 -23.61 -0.85
C ILE A 352 8.05 -24.19 -2.20
N VAL A 353 7.43 -23.69 -3.28
CA VAL A 353 7.64 -24.23 -4.64
C VAL A 353 9.08 -23.98 -5.10
N GLY A 354 9.60 -22.78 -4.87
CA GLY A 354 10.97 -22.43 -5.22
C GLY A 354 11.99 -23.29 -4.48
N SER A 355 11.83 -23.48 -3.17
CA SER A 355 12.74 -24.36 -2.41
C SER A 355 12.65 -25.83 -2.83
N ILE A 356 11.47 -26.32 -3.22
CA ILE A 356 11.30 -27.70 -3.70
C ILE A 356 12.02 -27.88 -5.03
N ILE A 357 11.76 -27.00 -6.00
CA ILE A 357 12.36 -27.09 -7.35
C ILE A 357 13.87 -26.92 -7.28
N SER A 358 14.35 -25.99 -6.46
CA SER A 358 15.80 -25.78 -6.33
C SER A 358 16.54 -26.96 -5.69
N ARG A 359 15.85 -27.90 -5.01
CA ARG A 359 16.48 -29.14 -4.50
C ARG A 359 16.73 -30.18 -5.59
N PHE A 360 16.02 -30.12 -6.71
CA PHE A 360 16.18 -31.08 -7.81
C PHE A 360 17.32 -30.72 -8.76
N GLN A 361 17.92 -29.53 -8.61
CA GLN A 361 19.02 -29.08 -9.44
C GLN A 361 20.35 -29.17 -8.69
N ALA A 362 21.43 -29.28 -9.47
CA ALA A 362 22.79 -29.28 -8.93
C ALA A 362 23.08 -27.97 -8.20
N ARG A 363 23.86 -28.07 -7.12
CA ARG A 363 24.21 -26.92 -6.29
C ARG A 363 25.28 -26.10 -6.99
N GLU A 364 24.98 -24.84 -7.25
CA GLU A 364 25.98 -23.85 -7.65
C GLU A 364 26.62 -23.21 -6.40
N PRO A 365 27.91 -22.85 -6.45
CA PRO A 365 28.54 -22.09 -5.38
C PRO A 365 27.89 -20.71 -5.31
N VAL A 366 27.41 -20.33 -4.12
CA VAL A 366 26.78 -19.02 -3.87
C VAL A 366 27.73 -18.16 -3.07
N ASP A 367 27.86 -16.89 -3.46
CA ASP A 367 28.61 -15.89 -2.71
C ASP A 367 27.98 -15.69 -1.32
N PRO A 368 28.73 -15.95 -0.23
CA PRO A 368 28.23 -15.79 1.14
C PRO A 368 27.76 -14.37 1.47
N SER A 369 28.26 -13.34 0.77
CA SER A 369 27.86 -11.94 0.99
C SER A 369 26.44 -11.63 0.54
N LEU A 370 25.88 -12.45 -0.36
CA LEU A 370 24.52 -12.29 -0.89
C LEU A 370 23.45 -12.99 -0.03
N ILE A 371 23.86 -13.81 0.93
CA ILE A 371 22.95 -14.58 1.80
C ILE A 371 22.97 -13.99 3.20
N ILE A 372 21.80 -13.72 3.77
CA ILE A 372 21.69 -13.24 5.14
C ILE A 372 21.48 -14.45 6.07
N PRO A 373 22.41 -14.74 6.99
CA PRO A 373 22.24 -15.84 7.93
C PRO A 373 21.29 -15.44 9.08
N VAL A 374 19.99 -15.36 8.80
CA VAL A 374 18.97 -14.92 9.76
C VAL A 374 19.01 -15.72 11.06
N CYS A 375 19.20 -17.04 10.97
CA CYS A 375 19.27 -17.91 12.14
C CYS A 375 20.45 -17.58 13.06
N ASP A 376 21.51 -16.97 12.54
CA ASP A 376 22.67 -16.57 13.34
C ASP A 376 22.39 -15.29 14.14
N TYR A 377 21.50 -14.42 13.63
CA TYR A 377 21.11 -13.17 14.28
C TYR A 377 19.88 -13.30 15.20
N LEU A 378 18.85 -14.05 14.79
CA LEU A 378 17.60 -14.18 15.55
C LEU A 378 17.62 -15.34 16.55
N CYS A 379 18.45 -16.36 16.32
CA CYS A 379 18.42 -17.59 17.08
C CYS A 379 19.80 -17.98 17.59
N CYS A 380 20.40 -17.11 18.41
CA CYS A 380 21.69 -17.32 19.07
C CYS A 380 21.77 -18.66 19.84
N CYS A 381 20.61 -19.20 20.24
CA CYS A 381 20.46 -20.41 21.04
C CYS A 381 20.33 -21.71 20.23
N ILE A 382 20.33 -21.67 18.88
CA ILE A 382 20.22 -22.88 18.06
C ILE A 382 21.58 -23.61 18.00
N PRO A 383 21.62 -24.93 18.32
CA PRO A 383 22.84 -25.73 18.24
C PRO A 383 23.52 -25.67 16.88
N GLU A 384 24.86 -25.63 16.86
CA GLU A 384 25.66 -25.50 15.63
C GLU A 384 25.37 -26.56 14.56
N ARG A 385 24.95 -27.77 14.96
CA ARG A 385 24.57 -28.84 14.04
C ARG A 385 23.35 -28.47 13.18
N ILE A 386 22.36 -27.81 13.79
CA ILE A 386 21.15 -27.34 13.10
C ILE A 386 21.50 -26.12 12.25
N ARG A 387 22.30 -25.20 12.78
CA ARG A 387 22.83 -24.03 12.07
C ARG A 387 23.57 -24.44 10.80
N ARG A 388 24.48 -25.42 10.87
CA ARG A 388 25.23 -25.94 9.71
C ARG A 388 24.31 -26.57 8.65
N LYS A 389 23.22 -27.22 9.07
CA LYS A 389 22.21 -27.80 8.17
C LYS A 389 21.40 -26.71 7.46
N ILE A 390 21.07 -25.61 8.16
CA ILE A 390 20.35 -24.46 7.61
C ILE A 390 21.24 -23.65 6.66
N ARG A 391 22.50 -23.42 7.02
CA ARG A 391 23.51 -22.76 6.16
C ARG A 391 23.79 -23.54 4.87
N CYS A 392 23.28 -24.77 4.75
CA CYS A 392 23.43 -25.64 3.58
C CYS A 392 24.89 -25.79 3.10
N GLY A 393 25.90 -25.59 3.96
CA GLY A 393 27.31 -25.61 3.61
C GLY A 393 27.84 -24.32 2.95
N VAL A 394 27.23 -23.16 3.20
CA VAL A 394 27.82 -21.84 2.94
C VAL A 394 28.66 -21.45 4.13
N GLU A 395 29.95 -21.15 3.88
CA GLU A 395 30.87 -20.64 4.88
C GLU A 395 30.84 -19.12 4.85
N TYR A 396 30.38 -18.51 5.94
CA TYR A 396 30.36 -17.06 6.09
C TYR A 396 31.71 -16.61 6.65
N PRO A 397 32.42 -15.67 5.99
CA PRO A 397 33.60 -15.07 6.58
C PRO A 397 33.20 -14.28 7.84
N GLY A 398 33.81 -14.59 8.99
CA GLY A 398 33.79 -13.70 10.16
C GLY A 398 32.75 -13.97 11.26
N THR A 399 32.72 -15.18 11.83
CA THR A 399 32.12 -15.35 13.18
C THR A 399 33.01 -14.79 14.30
N ASP A 400 34.15 -14.18 13.98
CA ASP A 400 35.02 -13.44 14.91
C ASP A 400 35.34 -12.04 14.34
N LYS A 401 34.83 -10.99 15.01
CA LYS A 401 35.23 -9.56 15.03
C LYS A 401 35.50 -8.77 13.72
N LYS A 402 35.62 -9.38 12.54
CA LYS A 402 36.01 -8.72 11.28
C LYS A 402 34.90 -8.01 10.51
N MET A 403 33.63 -8.29 10.83
CA MET A 403 32.50 -7.72 10.07
C MET A 403 32.42 -6.19 10.09
N VAL A 404 32.96 -5.52 11.11
CA VAL A 404 32.97 -4.05 11.19
C VAL A 404 34.10 -3.43 10.38
N GLU A 405 35.21 -4.16 10.19
CA GLU A 405 36.38 -3.69 9.44
C GLU A 405 36.23 -3.99 7.94
N ASP A 406 35.71 -5.18 7.58
CA ASP A 406 35.50 -5.57 6.18
C ASP A 406 34.33 -4.81 5.51
N GLU A 407 33.25 -4.47 6.26
CA GLU A 407 32.20 -3.56 5.75
C GLU A 407 32.73 -2.15 5.51
N ALA A 408 33.69 -1.69 6.32
CA ALA A 408 34.34 -0.39 6.14
C ALA A 408 35.31 -0.40 4.95
N GLU A 409 35.93 -1.54 4.65
CA GLU A 409 36.90 -1.71 3.57
C GLU A 409 36.23 -1.94 2.21
N SER A 410 35.22 -2.81 2.13
CA SER A 410 34.38 -2.99 0.93
C SER A 410 33.67 -1.69 0.54
N MET A 411 33.24 -0.90 1.52
CA MET A 411 32.62 0.40 1.27
C MET A 411 33.64 1.46 0.84
N LYS A 412 34.91 1.37 1.26
CA LYS A 412 36.00 2.21 0.72
C LYS A 412 36.33 1.84 -0.73
N GLU A 413 36.30 0.56 -1.10
CA GLU A 413 36.50 0.13 -2.49
C GLU A 413 35.35 0.55 -3.41
N LEU A 414 34.09 0.46 -2.96
CA LEU A 414 32.93 0.93 -3.73
C LEU A 414 32.95 2.46 -3.92
N VAL A 415 33.39 3.20 -2.89
CA VAL A 415 33.56 4.66 -2.98
C VAL A 415 34.79 5.05 -3.84
N SER A 416 35.85 4.25 -3.87
CA SER A 416 37.02 4.50 -4.72
C SER A 416 36.75 4.16 -6.19
N ALA A 417 35.99 3.10 -6.47
CA ALA A 417 35.53 2.75 -7.80
C ALA A 417 34.63 3.85 -8.41
N GLN A 418 33.86 4.56 -7.57
CA GLN A 418 33.04 5.69 -8.00
C GLN A 418 33.85 6.98 -8.28
N LYS A 419 35.07 7.10 -7.70
CA LYS A 419 36.02 8.20 -7.99
C LYS A 419 36.88 7.95 -9.22
N ASN A 420 37.02 6.69 -9.65
CA ASN A 420 37.82 6.32 -10.82
C ASN A 420 37.00 6.21 -12.12
N VAL A 421 35.76 6.70 -12.13
CA VAL A 421 35.06 6.95 -13.40
C VAL A 421 35.67 8.23 -13.99
N PRO A 422 36.38 8.17 -15.13
CA PRO A 422 36.87 9.38 -15.77
C PRO A 422 35.66 10.25 -16.12
N THR A 423 35.66 11.49 -15.60
CA THR A 423 34.79 12.56 -16.12
C THR A 423 35.03 12.66 -17.63
N ILE A 424 34.01 12.26 -18.40
CA ILE A 424 33.83 12.59 -19.80
C ILE A 424 32.51 13.35 -19.90
#